data_AF-A0A0Q9U1J3-F1
#
_entry.id   AF-A0A0Q9U1J3-F1
#
_cell.length_a   1.000
_cell.length_b   1.000
_cell.length_c   1.000
_cell.angle_alpha   90.00
_cell.angle_beta   90.00
_cell.angle_gamma   90.00
#
_symmetry.space_group_name_H-M   'P 1'
#
loop_
_entity.id
_entity.type
_entity.pdbx_description
1 polymer ?
#
loop_
_entity_poly.entity_id
_entity_poly.type
_entity_poly.pdbx_seq_one_letter_code
_entity_poly.pdbx_strand_id
1 'polypeptide(L)'
;MVVLGLTLTACSGTTPQTTSAVESPTVTATATGTVQPGPTEPIPTVTADPLTPTKPTPRPSATPSATPTTPAPTPTDPGSVAGACERTLPAYPVLEPGATAPAVRSLQCFLNDADYGPVAVDGVYGAQTRAAVTKVESTFEGPAPKPGRIDAGMWVLFISRSLGDGTLKVGSKGADVVTLQRALRAAGGTITVDGDFGSETKKVVKRFQQANRIGDDGVVGDETLFLLKMGATIG
;
A
#
# COMPACT_ATOMS: atom_id res chain seq x y z
N MET A 1 17.11 -24.50 -54.79
CA MET A 1 17.93 -25.64 -54.37
C MET A 1 19.06 -25.11 -53.50
N VAL A 2 18.84 -25.02 -52.18
CA VAL A 2 19.84 -25.16 -51.11
C VAL A 2 19.02 -25.39 -49.84
N VAL A 3 19.17 -26.58 -49.27
CA VAL A 3 18.56 -27.06 -48.03
C VAL A 3 19.52 -26.66 -46.91
N LEU A 4 19.07 -25.88 -45.91
CA LEU A 4 19.81 -25.70 -44.66
C LEU A 4 19.10 -26.48 -43.55
N GLY A 5 19.81 -27.51 -43.09
CA GLY A 5 19.33 -28.52 -42.15
C GLY A 5 19.17 -27.99 -40.72
N LEU A 6 18.06 -28.42 -40.13
CA LEU A 6 17.70 -28.32 -38.73
C LEU A 6 18.41 -29.46 -37.98
N THR A 7 19.28 -29.17 -37.02
CA THR A 7 19.76 -30.17 -36.07
C THR A 7 19.21 -29.85 -34.69
N LEU A 8 18.24 -30.65 -34.24
CA LEU A 8 17.79 -30.70 -32.84
C LEU A 8 18.84 -31.43 -32.01
N THR A 9 19.41 -30.74 -31.02
CA THR A 9 20.18 -31.38 -29.94
C THR A 9 19.23 -31.66 -28.78
N ALA A 10 18.85 -32.92 -28.61
CA ALA A 10 18.19 -33.43 -27.42
C ALA A 10 19.23 -33.66 -26.30
N CYS A 11 19.05 -33.03 -25.15
CA CYS A 11 19.77 -33.40 -23.93
C CYS A 11 18.93 -34.40 -23.14
N SER A 12 19.38 -35.65 -23.17
CA SER A 12 18.90 -36.75 -22.33
C SER A 12 19.22 -36.49 -20.86
N GLY A 13 18.23 -36.70 -20.00
CA GLY A 13 18.41 -36.75 -18.54
C GLY A 13 19.14 -38.01 -18.10
N THR A 14 19.88 -37.90 -16.99
CA THR A 14 20.30 -39.02 -16.13
C THR A 14 20.87 -38.42 -14.85
N THR A 15 20.23 -38.67 -13.70
CA THR A 15 20.90 -38.98 -12.42
C THR A 15 19.90 -39.60 -11.42
N PRO A 16 20.37 -40.39 -10.45
CA PRO A 16 19.77 -41.68 -10.10
C PRO A 16 18.84 -41.66 -8.88
N GLN A 17 17.97 -42.67 -8.83
CA GLN A 17 17.41 -43.19 -7.59
C GLN A 17 18.52 -43.81 -6.74
N THR A 18 18.55 -43.50 -5.44
CA THR A 18 19.09 -44.40 -4.43
C THR A 18 18.16 -44.39 -3.22
N THR A 19 17.43 -45.48 -3.12
CA THR A 19 16.75 -45.99 -1.93
C THR A 19 17.77 -46.22 -0.81
N SER A 20 17.48 -45.73 0.39
CA SER A 20 17.88 -46.41 1.64
C SER A 20 17.04 -45.87 2.79
N ALA A 21 16.16 -46.72 3.30
CA ALA A 21 15.70 -46.69 4.67
C ALA A 21 16.87 -47.08 5.59
N VAL A 22 16.83 -46.62 6.85
CA VAL A 22 17.10 -47.37 8.10
C VAL A 22 17.39 -46.39 9.25
N GLU A 23 16.83 -46.74 10.41
CA GLU A 23 17.16 -46.32 11.78
C GLU A 23 16.54 -45.06 12.41
N SER A 24 15.48 -45.35 13.16
CA SER A 24 15.08 -44.69 14.41
C SER A 24 16.24 -44.45 15.37
N PRO A 25 16.30 -43.27 16.01
CA PRO A 25 16.82 -43.17 17.36
C PRO A 25 15.67 -43.18 18.37
N THR A 26 15.68 -44.22 19.21
CA THR A 26 15.02 -44.28 20.52
C THR A 26 15.36 -43.04 21.33
N VAL A 27 14.36 -42.20 21.64
CA VAL A 27 14.47 -41.21 22.70
C VAL A 27 13.65 -41.66 23.91
N THR A 28 14.40 -42.07 24.93
CA THR A 28 13.96 -42.46 26.26
C THR A 28 13.16 -41.35 26.93
N ALA A 29 11.93 -41.68 27.30
CA ALA A 29 11.08 -40.85 28.15
C ALA A 29 11.49 -41.03 29.63
N THR A 30 11.93 -39.94 30.28
CA THR A 30 11.86 -39.80 31.74
C THR A 30 11.74 -38.32 32.12
N ALA A 31 10.53 -37.87 32.47
CA ALA A 31 10.30 -36.80 33.44
C ALA A 31 8.82 -36.74 33.80
N THR A 32 8.49 -37.36 34.93
CA THR A 32 7.22 -37.28 35.62
C THR A 32 7.05 -35.86 36.17
N GLY A 33 6.17 -35.07 35.56
CA GLY A 33 5.73 -33.77 36.09
C GLY A 33 4.23 -33.80 36.28
N THR A 34 3.78 -34.13 37.49
CA THR A 34 2.38 -34.01 37.91
C THR A 34 1.94 -32.55 37.84
N VAL A 35 1.08 -32.22 36.87
CA VAL A 35 0.31 -30.97 36.88
C VAL A 35 -0.81 -31.11 37.91
N GLN A 36 -0.67 -30.40 39.01
CA GLN A 36 -1.68 -30.25 40.04
C GLN A 36 -2.79 -29.31 39.52
N PRO A 37 -4.08 -29.70 39.52
CA PRO A 37 -5.16 -28.76 39.23
C PRO A 37 -5.25 -27.76 40.40
N GLY A 38 -5.00 -26.49 40.11
CA GLY A 38 -5.22 -25.41 41.07
C GLY A 38 -6.70 -25.28 41.43
N PRO A 39 -7.03 -24.82 42.65
CA PRO A 39 -8.41 -24.63 43.07
C PRO A 39 -9.09 -23.55 42.23
N THR A 40 -10.27 -23.88 41.70
CA THR A 40 -11.21 -22.94 41.07
C THR A 40 -11.62 -21.88 42.09
N GLU A 41 -11.00 -20.70 42.05
CA GLU A 41 -11.50 -19.52 42.76
C GLU A 41 -12.80 -19.03 42.08
N PRO A 42 -13.84 -18.69 42.86
CA PRO A 42 -15.06 -18.13 42.31
C PRO A 42 -14.81 -16.73 41.74
N ILE A 43 -15.35 -16.51 40.54
CA ILE A 43 -15.40 -15.23 39.84
C ILE A 43 -16.02 -14.17 40.77
N PRO A 44 -15.41 -13.00 40.99
CA PRO A 44 -16.06 -11.93 41.73
C PRO A 44 -17.26 -11.40 40.93
N THR A 45 -18.45 -11.56 41.50
CA THR A 45 -19.68 -10.91 41.05
C THR A 45 -19.49 -9.39 41.14
N VAL A 46 -19.32 -8.73 40.00
CA VAL A 46 -19.43 -7.28 39.89
C VAL A 46 -20.90 -6.92 40.04
N THR A 47 -21.30 -6.54 41.24
CA THR A 47 -22.60 -5.91 41.51
C THR A 47 -22.63 -4.59 40.75
N ALA A 48 -23.44 -4.51 39.71
CA ALA A 48 -23.75 -3.26 39.04
C ALA A 48 -24.54 -2.35 39.99
N ASP A 49 -24.02 -1.16 40.25
CA ASP A 49 -24.74 -0.07 40.89
C ASP A 49 -25.98 0.32 40.06
N PRO A 50 -27.14 0.59 40.68
CA PRO A 50 -28.32 1.06 39.96
C PRO A 50 -28.12 2.53 39.53
N LEU A 51 -28.09 2.75 38.22
CA LEU A 51 -28.21 4.07 37.61
C LEU A 51 -29.55 4.70 38.01
N THR A 52 -29.51 5.74 38.84
CA THR A 52 -30.63 6.66 39.08
C THR A 52 -30.97 7.44 37.79
N PRO A 53 -32.26 7.58 37.42
CA PRO A 53 -32.67 8.30 36.23
C PRO A 53 -32.74 9.81 36.48
N THR A 54 -31.86 10.59 35.86
CA THR A 54 -31.98 12.05 35.81
C THR A 54 -32.90 12.49 34.67
N LYS A 55 -33.97 13.19 35.07
CA LYS A 55 -35.02 13.80 34.25
C LYS A 55 -34.47 14.86 33.27
N PRO A 56 -35.10 15.06 32.08
CA PRO A 56 -34.58 15.94 31.02
C PRO A 56 -34.76 17.42 31.35
N THR A 57 -33.72 18.23 31.12
CA THR A 57 -33.78 19.70 31.17
C THR A 57 -34.23 20.26 29.80
N PRO A 58 -35.08 21.30 29.73
CA PRO A 58 -35.65 21.78 28.48
C PRO A 58 -34.62 22.47 27.58
N ARG A 59 -34.69 22.17 26.28
CA ARG A 59 -34.03 22.89 25.18
C ARG A 59 -34.69 24.27 24.99
N PRO A 60 -33.95 25.38 24.90
CA PRO A 60 -34.46 26.57 24.26
C PRO A 60 -34.47 26.39 22.73
N SER A 61 -35.63 26.68 22.14
CA SER A 61 -35.93 26.60 20.71
C SER A 61 -35.13 27.61 19.87
N ALA A 62 -34.91 27.17 18.64
CA ALA A 62 -34.28 27.82 17.51
C ALA A 62 -34.77 29.24 17.16
N THR A 63 -33.87 30.03 16.55
CA THR A 63 -34.10 30.79 15.30
C THR A 63 -32.72 31.06 14.62
N PRO A 64 -32.62 31.43 13.33
CA PRO A 64 -31.85 30.65 12.35
C PRO A 64 -30.69 31.44 11.71
N SER A 65 -30.01 30.79 10.76
CA SER A 65 -29.13 31.40 9.75
C SER A 65 -27.78 31.93 10.24
N ALA A 66 -26.80 31.03 10.26
CA ALA A 66 -25.49 31.35 9.71
C ALA A 66 -25.32 30.51 8.45
N THR A 67 -25.22 31.21 7.32
CA THR A 67 -24.85 30.73 5.99
C THR A 67 -23.72 29.69 6.07
N PRO A 68 -23.72 28.61 5.28
CA PRO A 68 -22.57 27.71 5.22
C PRO A 68 -21.36 28.51 4.73
N THR A 69 -20.41 28.74 5.63
CA THR A 69 -19.10 29.28 5.28
C THR A 69 -18.48 28.32 4.29
N THR A 70 -18.26 28.81 3.07
CA THR A 70 -17.48 28.15 2.02
C THR A 70 -16.20 27.55 2.63
N PRO A 71 -15.91 26.25 2.42
CA PRO A 71 -14.63 25.68 2.83
C PRO A 71 -13.49 26.46 2.19
N ALA A 72 -12.47 26.80 2.98
CA ALA A 72 -11.23 27.39 2.49
C ALA A 72 -10.66 26.55 1.32
N PRO A 73 -10.05 27.18 0.30
CA PRO A 73 -9.48 26.44 -0.82
C PRO A 73 -8.41 25.47 -0.32
N THR A 74 -8.53 24.21 -0.72
CA THR A 74 -7.50 23.19 -0.52
C THR A 74 -6.18 23.69 -1.12
N PRO A 75 -5.02 23.49 -0.46
CA PRO A 75 -3.72 23.86 -1.03
C PRO A 75 -3.60 23.23 -2.41
N THR A 76 -3.59 24.08 -3.42
CA THR A 76 -3.46 23.67 -4.81
C THR A 76 -2.01 23.23 -4.98
N ASP A 77 -1.83 21.93 -5.15
CA ASP A 77 -0.55 21.30 -5.48
C ASP A 77 0.15 22.12 -6.59
N PRO A 78 1.38 22.61 -6.38
CA PRO A 78 2.09 23.42 -7.37
C PRO A 78 2.36 22.67 -8.68
N GLY A 79 2.13 21.35 -8.74
CA GLY A 79 2.15 20.54 -9.96
C GLY A 79 0.78 20.15 -10.54
N SER A 80 -0.34 20.51 -9.91
CA SER A 80 -1.69 20.16 -10.38
C SER A 80 -2.27 21.28 -11.23
N VAL A 81 -1.92 21.30 -12.52
CA VAL A 81 -2.72 22.06 -13.49
C VAL A 81 -4.10 21.40 -13.57
N ALA A 82 -5.17 22.19 -13.39
CA ALA A 82 -6.52 21.72 -13.58
C ALA A 82 -6.71 21.24 -15.03
N GLY A 83 -6.68 19.92 -15.24
CA GLY A 83 -6.80 19.31 -16.56
C GLY A 83 -6.30 17.87 -16.59
N ALA A 84 -7.20 16.95 -16.94
CA ALA A 84 -7.03 15.53 -17.32
C ALA A 84 -6.23 14.58 -16.41
N CYS A 85 -5.17 15.02 -15.72
CA CYS A 85 -4.22 14.21 -14.96
C CYS A 85 -4.02 14.71 -13.52
N GLU A 86 -5.10 14.78 -12.74
CA GLU A 86 -4.99 15.05 -11.30
C GLU A 86 -4.36 13.84 -10.58
N ARG A 87 -3.09 13.97 -10.20
CA ARG A 87 -2.29 12.90 -9.55
C ARG A 87 -2.45 12.86 -8.04
N THR A 88 -2.84 13.99 -7.44
CA THR A 88 -3.07 14.12 -6.01
C THR A 88 -4.54 13.87 -5.71
N LEU A 89 -4.88 12.67 -5.23
CA LEU A 89 -6.24 12.33 -4.85
C LEU A 89 -6.45 12.48 -3.33
N PRO A 90 -7.68 12.77 -2.86
CA PRO A 90 -8.00 12.76 -1.43
C PRO A 90 -7.70 11.41 -0.77
N ALA A 91 -7.92 10.33 -1.50
CA ALA A 91 -7.54 8.96 -1.18
C ALA A 91 -7.31 8.18 -2.48
N TYR A 92 -6.54 7.09 -2.42
CA TYR A 92 -6.29 6.21 -3.55
C TYR A 92 -7.17 4.95 -3.43
N PRO A 93 -8.34 4.90 -4.10
CA PRO A 93 -9.29 3.80 -3.94
C PRO A 93 -8.83 2.54 -4.65
N VAL A 94 -9.37 1.39 -4.24
CA VAL A 94 -9.20 0.15 -5.02
C VAL A 94 -9.88 0.32 -6.38
N LEU A 95 -9.16 0.00 -7.47
CA LEU A 95 -9.70 -0.03 -8.82
C LEU A 95 -9.68 -1.45 -9.38
N GLU A 96 -10.69 -1.79 -10.17
CA GLU A 96 -10.83 -3.08 -10.85
C GLU A 96 -11.11 -2.86 -12.35
N PRO A 97 -10.80 -3.84 -13.21
CA PRO A 97 -11.12 -3.75 -14.62
C PRO A 97 -12.59 -3.43 -14.90
N GLY A 98 -12.84 -2.52 -15.83
CA GLY A 98 -14.18 -2.02 -16.16
C GLY A 98 -14.65 -0.84 -15.31
N ALA A 99 -13.91 -0.46 -14.25
CA ALA A 99 -14.22 0.75 -13.48
C ALA A 99 -14.18 2.01 -14.35
N THR A 100 -15.10 2.93 -14.12
CA THR A 100 -15.09 4.29 -14.70
C THR A 100 -15.10 5.29 -13.55
N ALA A 101 -13.98 5.97 -13.32
CA ALA A 101 -13.83 6.89 -12.18
C ALA A 101 -12.75 7.95 -12.43
N PRO A 102 -12.80 9.12 -11.77
CA PRO A 102 -11.71 10.10 -11.81
C PRO A 102 -10.35 9.51 -11.42
N ALA A 103 -10.32 8.61 -10.42
CA ALA A 103 -9.10 7.92 -10.02
C ALA A 103 -8.49 7.05 -11.14
N VAL A 104 -9.30 6.54 -12.08
CA VAL A 104 -8.77 5.81 -13.24
C VAL A 104 -7.97 6.75 -14.15
N ARG A 105 -8.37 8.02 -14.29
CA ARG A 105 -7.55 9.01 -15.02
C ARG A 105 -6.20 9.19 -14.36
N SER A 106 -6.17 9.32 -13.03
CA SER A 106 -4.92 9.41 -12.27
C SER A 106 -4.02 8.19 -12.51
N LEU A 107 -4.58 6.98 -12.47
CA LEU A 107 -3.85 5.75 -12.80
C LEU A 107 -3.28 5.80 -14.22
N GLN A 108 -4.08 6.17 -15.22
CA GLN A 108 -3.66 6.27 -16.61
C GLN A 108 -2.51 7.28 -16.78
N CYS A 109 -2.53 8.38 -16.04
CA CYS A 109 -1.43 9.35 -16.04
C CYS A 109 -0.16 8.76 -15.41
N PHE A 110 -0.24 8.09 -14.27
CA PHE A 110 0.93 7.42 -13.68
C PHE A 110 1.50 6.33 -14.59
N LEU A 111 0.65 5.58 -15.29
CA LEU A 111 1.09 4.56 -16.25
C LEU A 111 1.84 5.18 -17.44
N ASN A 112 1.37 6.31 -17.95
CA ASN A 112 2.06 7.03 -19.02
C ASN A 112 3.37 7.66 -18.53
N ASP A 113 3.40 8.23 -17.32
CA ASP A 113 4.61 8.82 -16.72
C ASP A 113 5.71 7.79 -16.46
N ALA A 114 5.32 6.54 -16.21
CA ALA A 114 6.24 5.43 -15.96
C ALA A 114 6.53 4.58 -17.22
N ASP A 115 6.27 5.11 -18.41
CA ASP A 115 6.54 4.46 -19.71
C ASP A 115 5.87 3.07 -19.88
N TYR A 116 4.71 2.87 -19.22
CA TYR A 116 3.82 1.74 -19.45
C TYR A 116 2.75 2.04 -20.51
N GLY A 117 2.74 3.27 -21.04
CA GLY A 117 1.89 3.74 -22.12
C GLY A 117 2.28 3.30 -23.53
N PRO A 118 1.52 3.76 -24.54
CA PRO A 118 0.48 4.78 -24.44
C PRO A 118 -0.87 4.22 -23.94
N VAL A 119 -1.45 4.87 -22.92
CA VAL A 119 -2.82 4.63 -22.43
C VAL A 119 -3.64 5.91 -22.59
N ALA A 120 -4.83 5.82 -23.15
CA ALA A 120 -5.76 6.96 -23.20
C ALA A 120 -6.17 7.38 -21.78
N VAL A 121 -6.14 8.69 -21.49
CA VAL A 121 -6.57 9.26 -20.20
C VAL A 121 -8.06 9.59 -20.23
N ASP A 122 -8.88 8.56 -20.40
CA ASP A 122 -10.33 8.66 -20.56
C ASP A 122 -11.12 8.41 -19.26
N GLY A 123 -10.46 7.89 -18.21
CA GLY A 123 -11.08 7.54 -16.94
C GLY A 123 -11.81 6.20 -16.95
N VAL A 124 -11.57 5.35 -17.96
CA VAL A 124 -12.15 4.03 -18.12
C VAL A 124 -11.05 2.97 -17.99
N TYR A 125 -11.21 2.01 -17.08
CA TYR A 125 -10.27 0.90 -16.91
C TYR A 125 -10.54 -0.17 -17.98
N GLY A 126 -10.26 0.22 -19.22
CA GLY A 126 -10.47 -0.58 -20.43
C GLY A 126 -9.30 -1.50 -20.76
N ALA A 127 -9.25 -1.95 -22.02
CA ALA A 127 -8.24 -2.90 -22.50
C ALA A 127 -6.81 -2.32 -22.46
N GLN A 128 -6.63 -1.04 -22.83
CA GLN A 128 -5.32 -0.38 -22.81
C GLN A 128 -4.75 -0.25 -21.39
N THR A 129 -5.56 0.25 -20.45
CA THR A 129 -5.16 0.37 -19.04
C THR A 129 -4.86 -1.01 -18.44
N ARG A 130 -5.65 -2.04 -18.80
CA ARG A 130 -5.35 -3.42 -18.38
C ARG A 130 -4.03 -3.93 -18.91
N ALA A 131 -3.75 -3.76 -20.20
CA ALA A 131 -2.50 -4.21 -20.79
C ALA A 131 -1.28 -3.53 -20.13
N ALA A 132 -1.37 -2.23 -19.86
CA ALA A 132 -0.33 -1.48 -19.15
C ALA A 132 -0.12 -1.99 -17.72
N VAL A 133 -1.20 -2.29 -16.98
CA VAL A 133 -1.11 -2.88 -15.63
C VAL A 133 -0.52 -4.29 -15.68
N THR A 134 -0.91 -5.12 -16.66
CA THR A 134 -0.34 -6.46 -16.85
C THR A 134 1.16 -6.41 -17.12
N LYS A 135 1.66 -5.40 -17.85
CA LYS A 135 3.12 -5.20 -18.05
C LYS A 135 3.84 -5.01 -16.71
N VAL A 136 3.22 -4.28 -15.78
CA VAL A 136 3.78 -4.05 -14.43
C VAL A 136 3.71 -5.33 -13.60
N GLU A 137 2.56 -6.01 -13.59
CA GLU A 137 2.37 -7.27 -12.87
C GLU A 137 3.35 -8.35 -13.34
N SER A 138 3.66 -8.42 -14.64
CA SER A 138 4.64 -9.38 -15.18
C SER A 138 6.09 -9.12 -14.77
N THR A 139 6.36 -7.98 -14.12
CA THR A 139 7.70 -7.68 -13.57
C THR A 139 7.91 -8.36 -12.21
N PHE A 140 6.84 -8.84 -11.56
CA PHE A 140 6.92 -9.54 -10.29
C PHE A 140 7.03 -11.05 -10.48
N GLU A 141 7.80 -11.71 -9.62
CA GLU A 141 7.89 -13.17 -9.62
C GLU A 141 6.60 -13.78 -9.07
N GLY A 142 5.93 -14.59 -9.88
CA GLY A 142 4.71 -15.31 -9.53
C GLY A 142 3.41 -14.63 -9.96
N PRO A 143 2.28 -15.37 -9.98
CA PRO A 143 1.00 -14.82 -10.40
C PRO A 143 0.44 -13.85 -9.34
N ALA A 144 -0.01 -12.67 -9.79
CA ALA A 144 -0.71 -11.73 -8.93
C ALA A 144 -1.97 -12.39 -8.33
N PRO A 145 -2.26 -12.24 -7.02
CA PRO A 145 -3.43 -12.86 -6.39
C PRO A 145 -4.77 -12.46 -7.04
N LYS A 146 -4.84 -11.25 -7.62
CA LYS A 146 -5.98 -10.71 -8.38
C LYS A 146 -5.49 -9.87 -9.56
N PRO A 147 -5.40 -10.45 -10.77
CA PRO A 147 -4.90 -9.73 -11.94
C PRO A 147 -5.71 -8.48 -12.26
N GLY A 148 -5.03 -7.36 -12.53
CA GLY A 148 -5.61 -6.08 -12.88
C GLY A 148 -6.27 -5.33 -11.71
N ARG A 149 -6.13 -5.77 -10.47
CA ARG A 149 -6.63 -5.03 -9.31
C ARG A 149 -5.59 -4.02 -8.84
N ILE A 150 -5.96 -2.75 -8.80
CA ILE A 150 -5.10 -1.69 -8.25
C ILE A 150 -5.50 -1.46 -6.80
N ASP A 151 -4.70 -1.97 -5.88
CA ASP A 151 -4.83 -1.72 -4.45
C ASP A 151 -3.76 -0.78 -3.93
N ALA A 152 -3.71 -0.59 -2.60
CA ALA A 152 -2.78 0.33 -1.95
C ALA A 152 -1.32 0.07 -2.39
N GLY A 153 -0.90 -1.19 -2.48
CA GLY A 153 0.47 -1.52 -2.87
C GLY A 153 0.75 -1.17 -4.32
N MET A 154 -0.19 -1.50 -5.23
CA MET A 154 -0.07 -1.10 -6.64
C MET A 154 -0.06 0.42 -6.81
N TRP A 155 -0.87 1.16 -6.05
CA TRP A 155 -0.81 2.63 -6.05
C TRP A 155 0.55 3.16 -5.61
N VAL A 156 1.07 2.66 -4.49
CA VAL A 156 2.38 3.06 -3.97
C VAL A 156 3.46 2.82 -5.02
N LEU A 157 3.45 1.65 -5.67
CA LEU A 157 4.37 1.31 -6.74
C LEU A 157 4.30 2.31 -7.89
N PHE A 158 3.12 2.55 -8.46
CA PHE A 158 2.96 3.45 -9.62
C PHE A 158 3.40 4.87 -9.31
N ILE A 159 3.01 5.39 -8.14
CA ILE A 159 3.36 6.74 -7.71
C ILE A 159 4.89 6.84 -7.52
N SER A 160 5.49 5.86 -6.85
CA SER A 160 6.90 5.86 -6.47
C SER A 160 7.87 5.67 -7.64
N ARG A 161 7.40 5.34 -8.85
CA ARG A 161 8.27 5.25 -10.04
C ARG A 161 8.90 6.57 -10.45
N SER A 162 8.24 7.68 -10.13
CA SER A 162 8.78 9.02 -10.38
C SER A 162 9.72 9.54 -9.29
N LEU A 163 9.94 8.78 -8.20
CA LEU A 163 10.91 9.18 -7.17
C LEU A 163 12.34 9.03 -7.67
N GLY A 164 13.12 10.10 -7.52
CA GLY A 164 14.58 10.03 -7.63
C GLY A 164 15.23 9.12 -6.59
N ASP A 165 16.54 9.01 -6.65
CA ASP A 165 17.35 8.21 -5.72
C ASP A 165 17.99 9.07 -4.60
N GLY A 166 17.60 10.35 -4.53
CA GLY A 166 18.10 11.29 -3.52
C GLY A 166 17.46 11.07 -2.16
N THR A 167 18.25 11.21 -1.10
CA THR A 167 17.73 11.16 0.28
C THR A 167 16.79 12.32 0.57
N LEU A 168 15.56 12.03 1.02
CA LEU A 168 14.59 13.04 1.47
C LEU A 168 14.49 13.05 3.00
N LYS A 169 14.49 14.25 3.59
CA LYS A 169 14.41 14.45 5.04
C LYS A 169 13.74 15.79 5.34
N VAL A 170 13.53 16.07 6.62
CA VAL A 170 13.00 17.38 7.05
C VAL A 170 13.78 18.52 6.42
N GLY A 171 13.05 19.45 5.78
CA GLY A 171 13.61 20.57 5.02
C GLY A 171 13.74 20.32 3.51
N SER A 172 13.67 19.07 3.04
CA SER A 172 13.53 18.77 1.61
C SER A 172 12.24 19.38 1.06
N LYS A 173 12.27 19.83 -0.19
CA LYS A 173 11.13 20.43 -0.90
C LYS A 173 11.11 20.01 -2.37
N GLY A 174 9.94 20.10 -3.01
CA GLY A 174 9.79 19.98 -4.46
C GLY A 174 9.10 18.69 -4.92
N ALA A 175 9.26 18.37 -6.20
CA ALA A 175 8.49 17.31 -6.87
C ALA A 175 8.68 15.92 -6.22
N ASP A 176 9.90 15.56 -5.81
CA ASP A 176 10.14 14.30 -5.12
C ASP A 176 9.41 14.21 -3.77
N VAL A 177 9.29 15.32 -3.05
CA VAL A 177 8.53 15.37 -1.80
C VAL A 177 7.03 15.25 -2.07
N VAL A 178 6.52 15.88 -3.12
CA VAL A 178 5.12 15.71 -3.56
C VAL A 178 4.85 14.23 -3.86
N THR A 179 5.71 13.58 -4.64
CA THR A 179 5.58 12.17 -4.97
C THR A 179 5.65 11.28 -3.73
N LEU A 180 6.59 11.54 -2.82
CA LEU A 180 6.70 10.83 -1.54
C LEU A 180 5.41 10.95 -0.73
N GLN A 181 4.87 12.16 -0.59
CA GLN A 181 3.65 12.40 0.19
C GLN A 181 2.43 11.69 -0.43
N ARG A 182 2.34 11.65 -1.77
CA ARG A 182 1.31 10.86 -2.47
C ARG A 182 1.47 9.36 -2.21
N ALA A 183 2.69 8.84 -2.29
CA ALA A 183 2.99 7.44 -2.05
C ALA A 183 2.66 7.06 -0.60
N LEU A 184 3.06 7.87 0.38
CA LEU A 184 2.73 7.65 1.79
C LEU A 184 1.21 7.72 2.04
N ARG A 185 0.48 8.59 1.33
CA ARG A 185 -0.99 8.62 1.37
C ARG A 185 -1.59 7.33 0.81
N ALA A 186 -1.11 6.86 -0.34
CA ALA A 186 -1.52 5.59 -0.94
C ALA A 186 -1.21 4.39 -0.04
N ALA A 187 -0.10 4.45 0.71
CA ALA A 187 0.32 3.44 1.67
C ALA A 187 -0.57 3.39 2.94
N GLY A 188 -1.58 4.25 3.08
CA GLY A 188 -2.45 4.33 4.25
C GLY A 188 -2.03 5.38 5.29
N GLY A 189 -1.18 6.32 4.91
CA GLY A 189 -0.81 7.49 5.70
C GLY A 189 -1.81 8.63 5.56
N THR A 190 -2.06 9.36 6.65
CA THR A 190 -2.80 10.62 6.61
C THR A 190 -1.81 11.77 6.52
N ILE A 191 -1.71 12.40 5.35
CA ILE A 191 -0.71 13.43 5.08
C ILE A 191 -1.21 14.44 4.04
N THR A 192 -0.84 15.70 4.21
CA THR A 192 -1.02 16.75 3.20
C THR A 192 0.05 16.61 2.12
N VAL A 193 -0.35 16.80 0.86
CA VAL A 193 0.58 16.81 -0.27
C VAL A 193 0.81 18.28 -0.63
N ASP A 194 1.87 18.86 -0.09
CA ASP A 194 2.24 20.26 -0.23
C ASP A 194 3.65 20.45 -0.82
N GLY A 195 4.40 19.35 -1.00
CA GLY A 195 5.76 19.37 -1.50
C GLY A 195 6.79 19.81 -0.47
N ASP A 196 6.41 19.93 0.80
CA ASP A 196 7.27 20.33 1.91
C ASP A 196 7.47 19.19 2.90
N PHE A 197 8.72 18.75 3.08
CA PHE A 197 9.02 17.70 4.05
C PHE A 197 9.12 18.33 5.45
N GLY A 198 7.96 18.41 6.11
CA GLY A 198 7.82 18.92 7.47
C GLY A 198 7.76 17.84 8.55
N SER A 199 7.34 18.23 9.76
CA SER A 199 7.14 17.32 10.90
C SER A 199 6.10 16.25 10.61
N GLU A 200 5.01 16.60 9.93
CA GLU A 200 3.93 15.66 9.61
C GLU A 200 4.42 14.60 8.61
N THR A 201 5.16 15.00 7.57
CA THR A 201 5.81 14.06 6.66
C THR A 201 6.76 13.14 7.38
N LYS A 202 7.61 13.67 8.27
CA LYS A 202 8.52 12.85 9.08
C LYS A 202 7.76 11.80 9.90
N LYS A 203 6.69 12.18 10.61
CA LYS A 203 5.89 11.23 11.40
C LYS A 203 5.35 10.07 10.56
N VAL A 204 4.84 10.37 9.36
CA VAL A 204 4.27 9.36 8.47
C VAL A 204 5.37 8.46 7.88
N VAL A 205 6.56 9.01 7.57
CA VAL A 205 7.73 8.21 7.18
C VAL A 205 8.12 7.25 8.30
N LYS A 206 8.23 7.72 9.56
CA LYS A 206 8.54 6.84 10.70
C LYS A 206 7.53 5.70 10.81
N ARG A 207 6.23 5.99 10.67
CA ARG A 207 5.17 4.98 10.72
C ARG A 207 5.33 3.95 9.59
N PHE A 208 5.65 4.39 8.37
CA PHE A 208 5.92 3.50 7.25
C PHE A 208 7.15 2.61 7.51
N GLN A 209 8.25 3.18 7.98
CA GLN A 209 9.47 2.44 8.28
C GLN A 209 9.24 1.41 9.40
N GLN A 210 8.50 1.78 10.46
CA GLN A 210 8.10 0.88 11.54
C GLN A 210 7.25 -0.29 11.04
N ALA A 211 6.23 0.00 10.21
CA ALA A 211 5.37 -1.03 9.63
C ALA A 211 6.15 -2.05 8.79
N ASN A 212 7.22 -1.58 8.13
CA ASN A 212 8.07 -2.41 7.28
C ASN A 212 9.36 -2.91 7.95
N ARG A 213 9.56 -2.63 9.24
CA ARG A 213 10.66 -3.13 10.07
C ARG A 213 12.07 -2.74 9.59
N ILE A 214 12.21 -1.53 9.03
CA ILE A 214 13.49 -1.00 8.51
C ILE A 214 14.06 0.14 9.38
N GLY A 215 13.76 0.13 10.68
CA GLY A 215 14.05 1.24 11.58
C GLY A 215 12.95 2.32 11.55
N ASP A 216 13.24 3.51 12.10
CA ASP A 216 12.28 4.62 12.14
C ASP A 216 12.95 6.00 12.25
N ASP A 217 14.08 6.24 11.58
CA ASP A 217 14.78 7.53 11.68
C ASP A 217 14.01 8.74 11.10
N GLY A 218 12.97 8.46 10.29
CA GLY A 218 12.17 9.46 9.58
C GLY A 218 12.91 10.09 8.40
N VAL A 219 13.94 9.43 7.89
CA VAL A 219 14.73 9.81 6.72
C VAL A 219 14.45 8.81 5.59
N VAL A 220 14.08 9.32 4.42
CA VAL A 220 13.83 8.48 3.25
C VAL A 220 15.16 8.28 2.51
N GLY A 221 15.91 7.28 2.95
CA GLY A 221 17.11 6.77 2.27
C GLY A 221 16.80 5.55 1.39
N ASP A 222 17.85 4.91 0.88
CA ASP A 222 17.78 3.83 -0.13
C ASP A 222 16.81 2.71 0.26
N GLU A 223 16.84 2.24 1.51
CA GLU A 223 15.97 1.15 1.97
C GLU A 223 14.49 1.58 1.99
N THR A 224 14.19 2.82 2.41
CA THR A 224 12.83 3.35 2.39
C THR A 224 12.35 3.57 0.95
N LEU A 225 13.21 4.10 0.08
CA LEU A 225 12.92 4.29 -1.34
C LEU A 225 12.65 2.97 -2.04
N PHE A 226 13.46 1.94 -1.76
CA PHE A 226 13.28 0.61 -2.32
C PHE A 226 11.90 0.05 -1.99
N LEU A 227 11.50 0.09 -0.72
CA LEU A 227 10.18 -0.40 -0.29
C LEU A 227 9.02 0.35 -0.94
N LEU A 228 9.10 1.68 -1.04
CA LEU A 228 8.11 2.48 -1.75
C LEU A 228 8.04 2.09 -3.24
N LYS A 229 9.19 1.92 -3.91
CA LYS A 229 9.26 1.48 -5.31
C LYS A 229 8.75 0.04 -5.51
N MET A 230 8.73 -0.77 -4.46
CA MET A 230 8.17 -2.13 -4.44
C MET A 230 6.69 -2.19 -4.02
N GLY A 231 6.06 -1.06 -3.71
CA GLY A 231 4.64 -1.03 -3.33
C GLY A 231 4.35 -1.43 -1.88
N ALA A 232 5.32 -1.27 -0.97
CA ALA A 232 5.09 -1.51 0.45
C ALA A 232 4.05 -0.53 1.03
N THR A 233 3.36 -0.96 2.09
CA THR A 233 2.28 -0.18 2.72
C THR A 233 2.49 -0.05 4.23
N ILE A 234 1.64 0.73 4.92
CA ILE A 234 1.70 0.93 6.37
C ILE A 234 0.88 -0.13 7.14
N GLY A 235 0.03 -0.91 6.47
CA GLY A 235 -0.79 -1.96 7.06
C GLY A 235 -1.88 -2.46 6.12
#